data_AF-A0A5C5TBC8-F1
#
_entry.id   AF-A0A5C5TBC8-F1
#
_cell.length_a   1.000
_cell.length_b   1.000
_cell.length_c   1.000
_cell.angle_alpha   90.00
_cell.angle_beta   90.00
_cell.angle_gamma   90.00
#
_symmetry.space_group_name_H-M   'P 1'
#
loop_
_entity.id
_entity.type
_entity.pdbx_description
1 polymer ?
#
loop_
_entity_poly.entity_id
_entity_poly.type
_entity_poly.pdbx_seq_one_letter_code
_entity_poly.pdbx_strand_id
1 'polypeptide(L)'
;MALATPAEAAAIKNRIGAILMSPSCQTIDFWLDGHHIDGSAFSYVALALRSMTIDIEPNPPPNVAAGYNPYSNTFRFKSVNVGTTLRERVSIVHESTHAMIDAKGKQATASGASPRDVSNEACAYVAGMFYYVLESAGLTGMPVPPMWAASVPVHRTAFLIASTMRGRLGQRVSVNDANAMRTAILNDSVYADLRADPDRQTPNDGLPL
;
A
#
# COMPACT_ATOMS: atom_id res chain seq x y z
N MET A 1 -21.74 14.86 -4.88
CA MET A 1 -20.46 15.18 -5.55
C MET A 1 -20.54 14.68 -6.98
N ALA A 2 -19.91 15.37 -7.93
CA ALA A 2 -19.81 14.88 -9.30
C ALA A 2 -18.79 13.72 -9.36
N LEU A 3 -19.14 12.65 -10.07
CA LEU A 3 -18.22 11.56 -10.40
C LEU A 3 -17.14 12.07 -11.38
N ALA A 4 -15.97 11.43 -11.42
CA ALA A 4 -14.99 11.70 -12.48
C ALA A 4 -15.65 11.45 -13.83
N THR A 5 -15.35 12.32 -14.79
CA THR A 5 -15.60 12.01 -16.19
C THR A 5 -14.78 10.78 -16.61
N PRO A 6 -15.21 10.03 -17.63
CA PRO A 6 -14.43 8.90 -18.16
C PRO A 6 -12.99 9.27 -18.53
N ALA A 7 -12.78 10.49 -19.04
CA ALA A 7 -11.45 11.00 -19.38
C ALA A 7 -10.57 11.23 -18.14
N GLU A 8 -11.13 11.79 -17.06
CA GLU A 8 -10.41 11.95 -15.79
C GLU A 8 -10.08 10.60 -15.17
N ALA A 9 -11.04 9.66 -15.16
CA ALA A 9 -10.80 8.31 -14.65
C ALA A 9 -9.66 7.62 -15.42
N ALA A 10 -9.67 7.69 -16.76
CA ALA A 10 -8.60 7.15 -17.59
C ALA A 10 -7.24 7.81 -17.31
N ALA A 11 -7.21 9.14 -17.14
CA ALA A 11 -5.98 9.87 -16.82
C ALA A 11 -5.42 9.45 -15.45
N ILE A 12 -6.27 9.24 -14.45
CA ILE A 12 -5.86 8.75 -13.13
C ILE A 12 -5.32 7.32 -13.22
N LYS A 13 -6.04 6.41 -13.89
CA LYS A 13 -5.59 5.01 -14.09
C LYS A 13 -4.22 4.97 -14.77
N ASN A 14 -4.01 5.77 -15.82
CA ASN A 14 -2.72 5.86 -16.52
C ASN A 14 -1.59 6.38 -15.61
N ARG A 15 -1.86 7.41 -14.80
CA ARG A 15 -0.88 7.97 -13.87
C ARG A 15 -0.50 6.98 -12.77
N ILE A 16 -1.48 6.30 -12.17
CA ILE A 16 -1.24 5.25 -11.19
C ILE A 16 -0.42 4.13 -11.81
N GLY A 17 -0.83 3.63 -12.98
CA GLY A 17 -0.10 2.60 -13.70
C GLY A 17 1.37 2.99 -13.96
N ALA A 18 1.63 4.23 -14.37
CA ALA A 18 2.99 4.73 -14.56
C ALA A 18 3.81 4.75 -13.26
N ILE A 19 3.21 5.12 -12.12
CA ILE A 19 3.86 5.08 -10.80
C ILE A 19 4.19 3.63 -10.41
N LEU A 20 3.25 2.70 -10.58
CA LEU A 20 3.42 1.29 -10.22
C LEU A 20 4.47 0.58 -11.11
N MET A 21 4.63 1.04 -12.36
CA MET A 21 5.66 0.57 -13.28
C MET A 21 7.00 1.31 -13.16
N SER A 22 7.13 2.27 -12.24
CA SER A 22 8.38 3.03 -12.05
C SER A 22 9.50 2.15 -11.48
N PRO A 23 10.78 2.48 -11.75
CA PRO A 23 11.91 1.73 -11.19
C PRO A 23 11.85 1.55 -9.66
N SER A 24 11.38 2.57 -8.94
CA SER A 24 11.24 2.54 -7.48
C SER A 24 10.23 1.47 -7.03
N CYS A 25 9.04 1.40 -7.63
CA CYS A 25 8.09 0.32 -7.32
C CYS A 25 8.63 -1.05 -7.71
N GLN A 26 9.30 -1.14 -8.87
CA GLN A 26 9.86 -2.40 -9.37
C GLN A 26 11.06 -2.91 -8.54
N THR A 27 11.66 -2.05 -7.72
CA THR A 27 12.78 -2.40 -6.81
C THR A 27 12.28 -2.87 -5.44
N ILE A 28 11.03 -2.60 -5.06
CA ILE A 28 10.47 -3.07 -3.79
C ILE A 28 10.52 -4.59 -3.80
N ASP A 29 11.07 -5.18 -2.73
CA ASP A 29 11.15 -6.61 -2.54
C ASP A 29 11.37 -6.94 -1.05
N PHE A 30 10.32 -7.39 -0.35
CA PHE A 30 10.42 -7.83 1.05
C PHE A 30 9.32 -8.83 1.43
N TRP A 31 9.54 -9.56 2.53
CA TRP A 31 8.54 -10.43 3.13
C TRP A 31 8.08 -9.91 4.49
N LEU A 32 6.77 -9.83 4.73
CA LEU A 32 6.18 -9.47 6.03
C LEU A 32 4.95 -10.35 6.29
N ASP A 33 4.89 -10.99 7.47
CA ASP A 33 3.79 -11.86 7.90
C ASP A 33 3.35 -12.92 6.86
N GLY A 34 4.30 -13.45 6.10
CA GLY A 34 4.02 -14.46 5.06
C GLY A 34 3.68 -13.88 3.69
N HIS A 35 3.52 -12.57 3.56
CA HIS A 35 3.30 -11.89 2.29
C HIS A 35 4.63 -11.46 1.67
N HIS A 36 4.84 -11.85 0.42
CA HIS A 36 5.90 -11.30 -0.42
C HIS A 36 5.36 -10.08 -1.15
N ILE A 37 5.99 -8.93 -0.94
CA ILE A 37 5.67 -7.66 -1.57
C ILE A 37 6.83 -7.34 -2.52
N ASP A 38 6.58 -7.41 -3.82
CA ASP A 38 7.62 -7.24 -4.85
C ASP A 38 7.16 -6.41 -6.05
N GLY A 39 8.11 -6.02 -6.89
CA GLY A 39 7.86 -5.24 -8.11
C GLY A 39 6.85 -5.88 -9.07
N SER A 40 6.92 -7.22 -9.23
CA SER A 40 6.05 -7.95 -10.15
C SER A 40 4.58 -7.84 -9.76
N ALA A 41 4.30 -7.80 -8.47
CA ALA A 41 2.95 -7.67 -7.97
C ALA A 41 2.37 -6.25 -8.14
N PHE A 42 3.21 -5.21 -8.16
CA PHE A 42 2.76 -3.87 -8.59
C PHE A 42 2.46 -3.81 -10.08
N SER A 43 3.21 -4.55 -10.92
CA SER A 43 2.89 -4.67 -12.35
C SER A 43 1.55 -5.35 -12.60
N TYR A 44 1.18 -6.33 -11.77
CA TYR A 44 -0.16 -6.95 -11.81
C TYR A 44 -1.26 -5.92 -11.58
N VAL A 45 -1.16 -5.10 -10.52
CA VAL A 45 -2.14 -4.05 -10.23
C VAL A 45 -2.19 -3.00 -11.36
N ALA A 46 -1.04 -2.64 -11.93
CA ALA A 46 -0.98 -1.76 -13.09
C ALA A 46 -1.70 -2.35 -14.32
N LEU A 47 -1.62 -3.68 -14.54
CA LEU A 47 -2.35 -4.37 -15.60
C LEU A 47 -3.86 -4.39 -15.33
N ALA A 48 -4.28 -4.70 -14.10
CA ALA A 48 -5.68 -4.68 -13.68
C ALA A 48 -6.36 -3.31 -13.87
N LEU A 49 -5.63 -2.22 -13.59
CA LEU A 49 -6.08 -0.86 -13.89
C LEU A 49 -6.32 -0.65 -15.40
N ARG A 50 -5.50 -1.26 -16.26
CA ARG A 50 -5.63 -1.14 -17.73
C ARG A 50 -6.72 -2.04 -18.30
N SER A 51 -6.97 -3.22 -17.71
CA SER A 51 -8.07 -4.12 -18.12
C SER A 51 -9.44 -3.66 -17.61
N MET A 52 -9.50 -2.55 -16.86
CA MET A 52 -10.71 -1.99 -16.25
C MET A 52 -11.31 -2.88 -15.14
N THR A 53 -10.51 -3.75 -14.52
CA THR A 53 -10.96 -4.53 -13.37
C THR A 53 -10.88 -3.77 -12.06
N ILE A 54 -10.09 -2.68 -12.02
CA ILE A 54 -10.08 -1.71 -10.91
C ILE A 54 -10.73 -0.40 -11.35
N ASP A 55 -11.68 0.10 -10.56
CA ASP A 55 -12.32 1.40 -10.75
C ASP A 55 -11.71 2.51 -9.90
N ILE A 56 -11.97 3.76 -10.32
CA ILE A 56 -11.53 4.97 -9.61
C ILE A 56 -12.75 5.77 -9.20
N GLU A 57 -12.90 6.00 -7.90
CA GLU A 57 -13.89 6.91 -7.33
C GLU A 57 -13.17 8.16 -6.78
N PRO A 58 -13.24 9.30 -7.49
CA PRO A 58 -12.68 10.55 -6.97
C PRO A 58 -13.59 11.14 -5.90
N ASN A 59 -13.01 11.97 -5.03
CA ASN A 59 -13.73 12.69 -3.98
C ASN A 59 -14.49 11.77 -3.01
N PRO A 60 -13.82 10.80 -2.38
CA PRO A 60 -14.43 9.99 -1.33
C PRO A 60 -14.89 10.86 -0.14
N PRO A 61 -15.64 10.29 0.82
CA PRO A 61 -16.06 10.99 2.02
C PRO A 61 -14.92 11.79 2.69
N PRO A 62 -15.20 12.92 3.36
CA PRO A 62 -14.17 13.87 3.82
C PRO A 62 -13.03 13.27 4.66
N ASN A 63 -13.30 12.16 5.34
CA ASN A 63 -12.38 11.43 6.20
C ASN A 63 -11.49 10.40 5.47
N VAL A 64 -11.67 10.15 4.17
CA VAL A 64 -10.90 9.17 3.41
C VAL A 64 -9.90 9.88 2.51
N ALA A 65 -8.60 9.81 2.83
CA ALA A 65 -7.55 10.43 2.01
C ALA A 65 -7.26 9.62 0.74
N ALA A 66 -7.10 8.31 0.92
CA ALA A 66 -7.02 7.29 -0.09
C ALA A 66 -7.68 6.02 0.48
N GLY A 67 -8.04 5.07 -0.38
CA GLY A 67 -8.57 3.78 0.06
C GLY A 67 -8.74 2.80 -1.08
N TYR A 68 -8.51 1.52 -0.82
CA TYR A 68 -8.92 0.40 -1.67
C TYR A 68 -10.12 -0.31 -1.07
N ASN A 69 -11.18 -0.52 -1.87
CA ASN A 69 -12.30 -1.35 -1.48
C ASN A 69 -12.20 -2.72 -2.17
N PRO A 70 -11.93 -3.83 -1.46
CA PRO A 70 -11.81 -5.15 -2.06
C PRO A 70 -13.12 -5.61 -2.72
N TYR A 71 -14.26 -5.42 -2.04
CA TYR A 71 -15.58 -5.88 -2.54
C TYR A 71 -16.01 -5.28 -3.88
N SER A 72 -15.50 -4.10 -4.22
CA SER A 72 -15.83 -3.42 -5.48
C SER A 72 -14.61 -3.19 -6.36
N ASN A 73 -13.45 -3.72 -5.99
CA ASN A 73 -12.17 -3.48 -6.65
C ASN A 73 -11.98 -1.99 -7.01
N THR A 74 -12.19 -1.08 -6.06
CA THR A 74 -12.23 0.37 -6.35
C THR A 74 -11.18 1.10 -5.54
N PHE A 75 -10.32 1.87 -6.22
CA PHE A 75 -9.51 2.88 -5.55
C PHE A 75 -10.27 4.19 -5.39
N ARG A 76 -10.10 4.80 -4.22
CA ARG A 76 -10.68 6.08 -3.83
C ARG A 76 -9.58 7.08 -3.56
N PHE A 77 -9.66 8.26 -4.17
CA PHE A 77 -8.69 9.34 -3.94
C PHE A 77 -9.37 10.71 -3.86
N LYS A 78 -8.91 11.58 -2.96
CA LYS A 78 -9.47 12.94 -2.77
C LYS A 78 -9.40 13.86 -3.98
N SER A 79 -8.60 13.54 -4.99
CA SER A 79 -8.34 14.44 -6.12
C SER A 79 -8.15 13.67 -7.41
N VAL A 80 -8.67 14.21 -8.51
CA VAL A 80 -8.38 13.72 -9.87
C VAL A 80 -6.92 13.95 -10.29
N ASN A 81 -6.22 14.83 -9.56
CA ASN A 81 -4.79 15.10 -9.73
C ASN A 81 -3.91 14.32 -8.74
N VAL A 82 -4.43 13.25 -8.13
CA VAL A 82 -3.65 12.40 -7.22
C VAL A 82 -2.38 11.88 -7.90
N GLY A 83 -1.29 11.75 -7.14
CA GLY A 83 0.00 11.21 -7.59
C GLY A 83 0.95 12.27 -8.14
N THR A 84 0.60 13.55 -8.03
CA THR A 84 1.46 14.66 -8.45
C THR A 84 2.52 14.98 -7.39
N THR A 85 2.23 14.71 -6.13
CA THR A 85 3.18 14.85 -5.02
C THR A 85 3.71 13.50 -4.56
N LEU A 86 4.93 13.48 -4.00
CA LEU A 86 5.53 12.25 -3.48
C LEU A 86 4.67 11.58 -2.39
N ARG A 87 4.01 12.36 -1.53
CA ARG A 87 3.11 11.84 -0.50
C ARG A 87 1.90 11.11 -1.10
N GLU A 88 1.30 11.65 -2.15
CA GLU A 88 0.19 10.98 -2.83
C GLU A 88 0.65 9.72 -3.56
N ARG A 89 1.86 9.70 -4.13
CA ARG A 89 2.43 8.49 -4.73
C ARG A 89 2.66 7.39 -3.69
N VAL A 90 3.12 7.76 -2.49
CA VAL A 90 3.22 6.84 -1.34
C VAL A 90 1.85 6.25 -0.99
N SER A 91 0.79 7.09 -0.95
CA SER A 91 -0.58 6.60 -0.75
C SER A 91 -1.02 5.66 -1.87
N ILE A 92 -0.72 5.95 -3.13
CA ILE A 92 -1.01 5.05 -4.25
C ILE A 92 -0.36 3.67 -4.06
N VAL A 93 0.91 3.63 -3.64
CA VAL A 93 1.62 2.36 -3.39
C VAL A 93 1.02 1.62 -2.20
N HIS A 94 0.62 2.34 -1.15
CA HIS A 94 -0.08 1.78 0.01
C HIS A 94 -1.39 1.09 -0.44
N GLU A 95 -2.28 1.81 -1.13
CA GLU A 95 -3.55 1.22 -1.59
C GLU A 95 -3.32 0.07 -2.58
N SER A 96 -2.32 0.17 -3.45
CA SER A 96 -1.99 -0.88 -4.40
C SER A 96 -1.47 -2.14 -3.71
N THR A 97 -0.87 -2.01 -2.53
CA THR A 97 -0.45 -3.16 -1.72
C THR A 97 -1.66 -3.92 -1.19
N HIS A 98 -2.73 -3.22 -0.78
CA HIS A 98 -4.00 -3.88 -0.43
C HIS A 98 -4.59 -4.64 -1.62
N ALA A 99 -4.67 -3.99 -2.79
CA ALA A 99 -5.19 -4.62 -4.01
C ALA A 99 -4.38 -5.87 -4.43
N MET A 100 -3.06 -5.83 -4.26
CA MET A 100 -2.20 -7.00 -4.49
C MET A 100 -2.48 -8.12 -3.49
N ILE A 101 -2.61 -7.81 -2.19
CA ILE A 101 -2.88 -8.83 -1.16
C ILE A 101 -4.25 -9.47 -1.41
N ASP A 102 -5.22 -8.66 -1.82
CA ASP A 102 -6.53 -9.11 -2.25
C ASP A 102 -6.45 -10.01 -3.50
N ALA A 103 -5.70 -9.62 -4.55
CA ALA A 103 -5.47 -10.43 -5.75
C ALA A 103 -4.92 -11.84 -5.46
N LYS A 104 -4.08 -11.99 -4.42
CA LYS A 104 -3.54 -13.28 -3.99
C LYS A 104 -4.61 -14.14 -3.28
N GLY A 105 -5.76 -13.58 -2.93
CA GLY A 105 -6.90 -14.24 -2.30
C GLY A 105 -6.55 -14.95 -0.99
N LYS A 106 -7.33 -15.97 -0.65
CA LYS A 106 -7.08 -16.88 0.49
C LYS A 106 -5.81 -17.73 0.34
N GLN A 107 -5.15 -17.72 -0.82
CA GLN A 107 -3.96 -18.52 -1.07
C GLN A 107 -2.69 -17.94 -0.40
N ALA A 108 -2.79 -16.77 0.22
CA ALA A 108 -1.63 -15.97 0.60
C ALA A 108 -0.86 -16.42 1.86
N THR A 109 -1.29 -17.48 2.56
CA THR A 109 -0.45 -18.09 3.61
C THR A 109 -0.24 -19.57 3.31
N ALA A 110 0.95 -20.09 3.62
CA ALA A 110 1.22 -21.53 3.52
C ALA A 110 0.24 -22.39 4.36
N SER A 111 -0.49 -21.76 5.29
CA SER A 111 -1.53 -22.36 6.12
C SER A 111 -2.97 -22.18 5.59
N GLY A 112 -3.19 -21.48 4.47
CA GLY A 112 -4.53 -21.21 3.90
C GLY A 112 -5.40 -20.25 4.72
N ALA A 113 -4.82 -19.56 5.70
CA ALA A 113 -5.48 -18.52 6.47
C ALA A 113 -5.47 -17.19 5.69
N SER A 114 -6.56 -16.43 5.76
CA SER A 114 -6.58 -15.06 5.24
C SER A 114 -5.60 -14.18 6.01
N PRO A 115 -4.96 -13.19 5.36
CA PRO A 115 -4.21 -12.16 6.08
C PRO A 115 -5.08 -11.52 7.16
N ARG A 116 -4.49 -11.31 8.34
CA ARG A 116 -5.09 -10.40 9.32
C ARG A 116 -5.01 -8.98 8.77
N ASP A 117 -6.05 -8.19 9.00
CA ASP A 117 -6.12 -6.82 8.48
C ASP A 117 -4.96 -5.96 8.99
N VAL A 118 -4.53 -6.15 10.24
CA VAL A 118 -3.34 -5.47 10.79
C VAL A 118 -2.05 -5.82 10.05
N SER A 119 -1.92 -7.06 9.54
CA SER A 119 -0.78 -7.48 8.73
C SER A 119 -0.85 -6.90 7.31
N ASN A 120 -2.07 -6.78 6.75
CA ASN A 120 -2.31 -6.14 5.47
C ASN A 120 -1.91 -4.64 5.51
N GLU A 121 -2.36 -3.91 6.53
CA GLU A 121 -1.93 -2.53 6.82
C GLU A 121 -0.42 -2.40 7.01
N ALA A 122 0.20 -3.32 7.77
CA ALA A 122 1.65 -3.32 7.97
C ALA A 122 2.42 -3.45 6.65
N CYS A 123 2.01 -4.37 5.77
CA CYS A 123 2.57 -4.50 4.42
C CYS A 123 2.42 -3.19 3.63
N ALA A 124 1.21 -2.61 3.61
CA ALA A 124 0.90 -1.41 2.84
C ALA A 124 1.71 -0.19 3.31
N TYR A 125 1.84 0.02 4.61
CA TYR A 125 2.68 1.09 5.17
C TYR A 125 4.16 0.90 4.85
N VAL A 126 4.69 -0.31 5.04
CA VAL A 126 6.11 -0.59 4.74
C VAL A 126 6.38 -0.38 3.25
N ALA A 127 5.53 -0.90 2.36
CA ALA A 127 5.66 -0.71 0.92
C ALA A 127 5.62 0.77 0.50
N GLY A 128 4.66 1.54 1.03
CA GLY A 128 4.58 2.97 0.79
C GLY A 128 5.83 3.73 1.24
N MET A 129 6.37 3.42 2.43
CA MET A 129 7.63 4.03 2.89
C MET A 129 8.85 3.53 2.13
N PHE A 130 8.85 2.29 1.65
CA PHE A 130 9.92 1.76 0.80
C PHE A 130 10.00 2.57 -0.50
N TYR A 131 8.86 2.78 -1.16
CA TYR A 131 8.78 3.66 -2.32
C TYR A 131 9.32 5.06 -2.02
N TYR A 132 8.91 5.68 -0.89
CA TYR A 132 9.41 6.99 -0.48
C TYR A 132 10.94 7.01 -0.36
N VAL A 133 11.50 6.02 0.32
CA VAL A 133 12.94 5.90 0.58
C VAL A 133 13.71 5.77 -0.75
N LEU A 134 13.19 5.00 -1.71
CA LEU A 134 13.78 4.85 -3.04
C LEU A 134 13.71 6.14 -3.86
N GLU A 135 12.57 6.83 -3.87
CA GLU A 135 12.43 8.09 -4.62
C GLU A 135 13.27 9.24 -4.02
N SER A 136 13.40 9.30 -2.70
CA SER A 136 14.08 10.41 -2.01
C SER A 136 15.60 10.25 -1.93
N ALA A 137 16.11 9.02 -1.89
CA ALA A 137 17.53 8.76 -1.65
C ALA A 137 18.14 7.67 -2.55
N GLY A 138 17.36 7.00 -3.39
CA GLY A 138 17.82 5.84 -4.16
C GLY A 138 18.29 4.70 -3.24
N LEU A 139 19.05 3.75 -3.80
CA LEU A 139 19.59 2.60 -3.06
C LEU A 139 20.77 2.95 -2.13
N THR A 140 21.54 3.99 -2.47
CA THR A 140 22.82 4.30 -1.80
C THR A 140 22.79 5.56 -0.94
N GLY A 141 21.81 6.46 -1.13
CA GLY A 141 21.71 7.70 -0.35
C GLY A 141 21.17 7.47 1.06
N MET A 142 21.37 8.43 1.97
CA MET A 142 20.79 8.37 3.32
C MET A 142 19.35 8.94 3.29
N PRO A 143 18.31 8.12 3.53
CA PRO A 143 16.95 8.62 3.49
C PRO A 143 16.68 9.50 4.72
N VAL A 144 15.96 10.59 4.52
CA VAL A 144 15.50 11.47 5.60
C VAL A 144 13.99 11.33 5.72
N PRO A 145 13.43 11.06 6.91
CA PRO A 145 11.99 10.94 7.05
C PRO A 145 11.33 12.30 6.75
N PRO A 146 10.26 12.33 5.94
CA PRO A 146 9.54 13.56 5.70
C PRO A 146 8.83 14.00 6.98
N MET A 147 8.64 15.31 7.17
CA MET A 147 8.03 15.84 8.40
C MET A 147 6.69 15.19 8.76
N TRP A 148 5.85 14.90 7.74
CA TRP A 148 4.55 14.25 7.94
C TRP A 148 4.65 12.78 8.39
N ALA A 149 5.76 12.09 8.12
CA ALA A 149 6.00 10.74 8.60
C ALA A 149 6.64 10.75 9.99
N ALA A 150 7.52 11.72 10.26
CA ALA A 150 8.26 11.81 11.52
C ALA A 150 7.34 12.06 12.73
N SER A 151 6.21 12.75 12.54
CA SER A 151 5.27 13.10 13.61
C SER A 151 4.22 12.04 13.91
N VAL A 152 4.06 11.02 13.05
CA VAL A 152 3.03 9.99 13.19
C VAL A 152 3.70 8.63 13.43
N PRO A 153 3.49 7.97 14.59
CA PRO A 153 4.20 6.74 14.96
C PRO A 153 4.15 5.62 13.92
N VAL A 154 2.99 5.40 13.28
CA VAL A 154 2.83 4.36 12.26
C VAL A 154 3.71 4.63 11.02
N HIS A 155 3.73 5.87 10.53
CA HIS A 155 4.59 6.26 9.41
C HIS A 155 6.07 6.22 9.77
N ARG A 156 6.43 6.71 10.96
CA ARG A 156 7.82 6.68 11.44
C ARG A 156 8.35 5.24 11.54
N THR A 157 7.55 4.33 12.09
CA THR A 157 7.92 2.92 12.23
C THR A 157 8.11 2.29 10.85
N ALA A 158 7.14 2.48 9.95
CA ALA A 158 7.25 1.99 8.58
C ALA A 158 8.48 2.54 7.84
N PHE A 159 8.84 3.80 8.06
CA PHE A 159 10.02 4.42 7.46
C PHE A 159 11.33 3.77 7.92
N LEU A 160 11.46 3.45 9.22
CA LEU A 160 12.63 2.78 9.77
C LEU A 160 12.80 1.36 9.19
N ILE A 161 11.68 0.63 9.07
CA ILE A 161 11.66 -0.70 8.47
C ILE A 161 12.04 -0.62 6.99
N ALA A 162 11.39 0.26 6.22
CA ALA A 162 11.68 0.49 4.81
C ALA A 162 13.15 0.86 4.56
N SER A 163 13.72 1.74 5.39
CA SER A 163 15.13 2.15 5.30
C SER A 163 16.08 0.96 5.50
N THR A 164 15.72 0.03 6.40
CA THR A 164 16.47 -1.21 6.63
C THR A 164 16.32 -2.18 5.46
N MET A 165 15.08 -2.38 4.98
CA MET A 165 14.77 -3.34 3.91
C MET A 165 15.35 -2.94 2.56
N ARG A 166 15.55 -1.64 2.30
CA ARG A 166 16.23 -1.16 1.09
C ARG A 166 17.60 -1.81 0.86
N GLY A 167 18.37 -2.05 1.91
CA GLY A 167 19.68 -2.72 1.81
C GLY A 167 19.60 -4.25 1.81
N ARG A 168 18.40 -4.82 1.83
CA ARG A 168 18.11 -6.24 2.10
C ARG A 168 16.94 -6.74 1.24
N LEU A 169 16.99 -6.47 -0.07
CA LEU A 169 15.96 -6.90 -1.02
C LEU A 169 15.69 -8.41 -0.90
N GLY A 170 14.41 -8.80 -0.92
CA GLY A 170 13.96 -10.19 -0.81
C GLY A 170 14.01 -10.78 0.59
N GLN A 171 14.51 -10.05 1.59
CA GLN A 171 14.58 -10.55 2.96
C GLN A 171 13.24 -10.40 3.70
N ARG A 172 13.12 -11.18 4.78
CA ARG A 172 12.03 -11.08 5.74
C ARG A 172 12.25 -9.91 6.69
N VAL A 173 11.23 -9.10 6.88
CA VAL A 173 11.15 -8.14 7.98
C VAL A 173 11.31 -8.91 9.28
N SER A 174 12.15 -8.39 10.19
CA SER A 174 12.43 -9.08 11.45
C SER A 174 11.16 -9.20 12.29
N VAL A 175 11.09 -10.21 13.16
CA VAL A 175 9.93 -10.40 14.06
C VAL A 175 9.71 -9.16 14.95
N ASN A 176 10.80 -8.55 15.41
CA ASN A 176 10.74 -7.34 16.23
C ASN A 176 10.16 -6.15 15.45
N ASP A 177 10.61 -5.94 14.21
CA ASP A 177 10.10 -4.88 13.34
C ASP A 177 8.63 -5.10 12.98
N ALA A 178 8.24 -6.34 12.65
CA ALA A 178 6.84 -6.69 12.38
C ALA A 178 5.95 -6.44 13.61
N ASN A 179 6.42 -6.81 14.82
CA ASN A 179 5.72 -6.52 16.07
C ASN A 179 5.62 -5.01 16.35
N ALA A 180 6.69 -4.25 16.11
CA ALA A 180 6.69 -2.80 16.26
C ALA A 180 5.68 -2.14 15.31
N MET A 181 5.63 -2.60 14.05
CA MET A 181 4.69 -2.10 13.04
C MET A 181 3.23 -2.37 13.44
N ARG A 182 2.90 -3.60 13.83
CA ARG A 182 1.56 -3.95 14.33
C ARG A 182 1.17 -3.12 15.56
N THR A 183 2.09 -2.97 16.51
CA THR A 183 1.85 -2.16 17.71
C THR A 183 1.59 -0.69 17.36
N ALA A 184 2.33 -0.13 16.40
CA ALA A 184 2.13 1.24 15.95
C ALA A 184 0.75 1.43 15.28
N ILE A 185 0.31 0.46 14.46
CA ILE A 185 -1.02 0.45 13.84
C ILE A 185 -2.11 0.38 14.93
N LEU A 186 -2.03 -0.60 15.82
CA LEU A 186 -3.04 -0.81 16.85
C LEU A 186 -3.14 0.36 17.83
N ASN A 187 -2.07 1.14 18.02
CA ASN A 187 -2.08 2.33 18.89
C ASN A 187 -2.57 3.61 18.19
N ASP A 188 -2.65 3.65 16.87
CA ASP A 188 -3.19 4.79 16.12
C ASP A 188 -4.73 4.81 16.24
N SER A 189 -5.31 5.99 16.44
CA SER A 189 -6.75 6.15 16.65
C SER A 189 -7.56 5.90 15.38
N VAL A 190 -6.97 5.99 14.20
CA VAL A 190 -7.62 5.67 12.93
C VAL A 190 -8.01 4.19 12.86
N TYR A 191 -7.25 3.32 13.54
CA TYR A 191 -7.43 1.86 13.53
C TYR A 191 -8.05 1.34 14.84
N ALA A 192 -8.97 2.11 15.44
CA ALA A 192 -9.65 1.72 16.67
C ALA A 192 -10.44 0.41 16.53
N ASP A 193 -10.93 0.13 15.33
CA ASP A 193 -11.59 -1.11 14.94
C ASP A 193 -10.64 -2.32 14.96
N LEU A 194 -9.44 -2.20 14.37
CA LEU A 194 -8.40 -3.24 14.44
C LEU A 194 -7.88 -3.42 15.86
N ARG A 195 -7.85 -2.36 16.66
CA ARG A 195 -7.51 -2.47 18.09
C ARG A 195 -8.53 -3.30 18.86
N ALA A 196 -9.82 -3.16 18.52
CA ALA A 196 -10.90 -3.92 19.15
C ALA A 196 -10.93 -5.38 18.68
N ASP A 197 -10.52 -5.65 17.44
CA ASP A 197 -10.41 -7.00 16.86
C ASP A 197 -9.09 -7.17 16.07
N PRO A 198 -7.97 -7.46 16.74
CA PRO A 198 -6.66 -7.58 16.08
C PRO A 198 -6.54 -8.80 15.15
N ASP A 199 -7.43 -9.77 15.30
CA ASP A 199 -7.47 -10.98 14.48
C ASP A 199 -8.51 -10.87 13.35
N ARG A 200 -9.10 -9.68 13.16
CA ARG A 200 -10.01 -9.40 12.05
C ARG A 200 -9.38 -9.77 10.72
N GLN A 201 -10.19 -10.43 9.89
CA GLN A 201 -9.85 -10.80 8.52
C GLN A 201 -10.95 -10.30 7.60
N THR A 202 -10.63 -9.36 6.72
CA THR A 202 -11.52 -8.99 5.63
C THR A 202 -11.49 -10.08 4.56
N PRO A 203 -12.66 -10.53 4.06
CA PRO A 203 -12.70 -11.42 2.91
C PRO A 203 -11.97 -10.80 1.72
N ASN A 204 -10.92 -11.48 1.26
CA ASN A 204 -10.33 -11.22 -0.05
C ASN A 204 -11.10 -12.08 -1.05
N ASP A 205 -12.02 -11.48 -1.79
CA ASP A 205 -12.76 -12.13 -2.88
C ASP A 205 -11.94 -12.23 -4.16
N GLY A 206 -10.77 -11.56 -4.19
CA GLY A 206 -9.79 -11.68 -5.24
C GLY A 206 -10.00 -10.65 -6.32
N LEU A 207 -8.95 -9.89 -6.63
CA LEU A 207 -8.90 -9.01 -7.77
C LEU A 207 -8.71 -9.83 -9.08
N PRO A 208 -9.72 -9.91 -9.97
CA PRO A 208 -9.58 -10.62 -11.24
C PRO A 208 -8.68 -9.84 -12.23
N LEU A 209 -7.99 -10.57 -13.10
CA LEU A 209 -7.36 -10.01 -14.32
C LEU A 209 -8.32 -10.05 -15.50
#